data_AF-A0A967BRZ8-F1
#
_entry.id   AF-A0A967BRZ8-F1
#
_cell.length_a   1.000
_cell.length_b   1.000
_cell.length_c   1.000
_cell.angle_alpha   90.00
_cell.angle_beta   90.00
_cell.angle_gamma   90.00
#
_symmetry.space_group_name_H-M   'P 1'
#
loop_
_entity.id
_entity.type
_entity.pdbx_description
1 polymer ?
#
loop_
_entity_poly.entity_id
_entity_poly.type
_entity_poly.pdbx_seq_one_letter_code
_entity_poly.pdbx_strand_id
1 'polypeptide(L)'
;AQNGDPRKEEIAFAQNYFAVQTRKFEIIEKRIQDNERLLARHKLTETEKKLSSVIFEQIGSDKNFGLIRSKGDKALFGYTTQEMKHRLGVPSSRALADFQPTILLKAKDFAIEITIFNSKEKDLRFEQAISDEHIINNRSVRKTLLSRGIIPEKLPVEEDIKKVERKLKSEDKKGLKKPEVLDA
;
A
#
# COMPACT_ATOMS: atom_id res chain seq x y z
N ALA A 1 38.10 8.20 -10.31
CA ALA A 1 37.54 9.11 -9.29
C ALA A 1 37.06 8.34 -8.05
N GLN A 2 36.09 7.42 -8.12
CA GLN A 2 35.60 6.70 -6.91
C GLN A 2 36.68 5.84 -6.22
N ASN A 3 37.54 5.16 -6.97
CA ASN A 3 38.63 4.32 -6.43
C ASN A 3 39.98 5.05 -6.35
N GLY A 4 39.99 6.39 -6.41
CA GLY A 4 41.21 7.19 -6.33
C GLY A 4 41.66 7.43 -4.89
N ASP A 5 42.92 7.86 -4.71
CA ASP A 5 43.46 8.23 -3.40
C ASP A 5 42.70 9.44 -2.82
N PRO A 6 41.97 9.28 -1.69
CA PRO A 6 41.22 10.37 -1.06
C PRO A 6 42.11 11.50 -0.51
N ARG A 7 43.44 11.34 -0.49
CA ARG A 7 44.37 12.40 -0.09
C ARG A 7 44.57 13.48 -1.15
N LYS A 8 44.18 13.21 -2.40
CA LYS A 8 44.18 14.21 -3.47
C LYS A 8 42.88 15.00 -3.40
N GLU A 9 42.99 16.32 -3.33
CA GLU A 9 41.87 17.22 -3.07
C GLU A 9 40.74 17.07 -4.10
N GLU A 10 41.07 16.94 -5.37
CA GLU A 10 40.08 16.77 -6.45
C GLU A 10 39.36 15.42 -6.36
N ILE A 11 40.07 14.39 -5.90
CA ILE A 11 39.50 13.04 -5.70
C ILE A 11 38.60 13.04 -4.47
N ALA A 12 39.04 13.64 -3.37
CA ALA A 12 38.26 13.81 -2.15
C ALA A 12 36.97 14.60 -2.42
N PHE A 13 37.09 15.71 -3.16
CA PHE A 13 35.95 16.52 -3.60
C PHE A 13 34.97 15.71 -4.44
N ALA A 14 35.45 14.99 -5.45
CA ALA A 14 34.60 14.18 -6.32
C ALA A 14 33.89 13.04 -5.54
N GLN A 15 34.59 12.39 -4.59
CA GLN A 15 34.01 11.35 -3.73
C GLN A 15 32.93 11.93 -2.80
N ASN A 16 33.19 13.07 -2.15
CA ASN A 16 32.22 13.75 -1.29
C ASN A 16 31.00 14.22 -2.09
N TYR A 17 31.21 14.84 -3.24
CA TYR A 17 30.13 15.25 -4.13
C TYR A 17 29.25 14.05 -4.51
N PHE A 18 29.87 12.94 -4.95
CA PHE A 18 29.14 11.73 -5.31
C PHE A 18 28.35 11.18 -4.12
N ALA A 19 28.96 11.04 -2.94
CA ALA A 19 28.30 10.56 -1.74
C ALA A 19 27.07 11.41 -1.37
N VAL A 20 27.19 12.74 -1.44
CA VAL A 20 26.07 13.66 -1.20
C VAL A 20 24.97 13.52 -2.26
N GLN A 21 25.33 13.42 -3.54
CA GLN A 21 24.33 13.28 -4.61
C GLN A 21 23.59 11.94 -4.54
N THR A 22 24.31 10.83 -4.33
CA THR A 22 23.70 9.51 -4.13
C THR A 22 22.76 9.53 -2.94
N ARG A 23 23.18 10.15 -1.82
CA ARG A 23 22.32 10.26 -0.64
C ARG A 23 21.03 11.06 -0.92
N LYS A 24 21.13 12.15 -1.67
CA LYS A 24 19.95 12.93 -2.09
C LYS A 24 19.01 12.09 -2.95
N PHE A 25 19.56 11.33 -3.90
CA PHE A 25 18.79 10.47 -4.78
C PHE A 25 18.04 9.37 -4.02
N GLU A 26 18.71 8.65 -3.09
CA GLU A 26 18.08 7.64 -2.23
C GLU A 26 16.91 8.20 -1.42
N ILE A 27 17.04 9.42 -0.89
CA ILE A 27 15.97 10.08 -0.13
C ILE A 27 14.78 10.40 -1.03
N ILE A 28 15.04 10.90 -2.25
CA ILE A 28 13.99 11.22 -3.22
C ILE A 28 13.27 9.94 -3.65
N GLU A 29 14.01 8.87 -3.98
CA GLU A 29 13.44 7.58 -4.37
C GLU A 29 12.54 7.03 -3.26
N LYS A 30 13.03 7.00 -2.02
CA LYS A 30 12.23 6.57 -0.86
C LYS A 30 10.95 7.40 -0.72
N ARG A 31 11.04 8.71 -0.89
CA ARG A 31 9.88 9.62 -0.80
C ARG A 31 8.85 9.34 -1.89
N ILE A 32 9.29 9.04 -3.11
CA ILE A 32 8.40 8.65 -4.21
C ILE A 32 7.67 7.35 -3.86
N GLN A 33 8.40 6.33 -3.38
CA GLN A 33 7.82 5.05 -2.99
C GLN A 33 6.80 5.18 -1.84
N ASP A 34 7.15 5.97 -0.80
CA ASP A 34 6.28 6.23 0.35
C ASP A 34 5.01 6.99 -0.07
N ASN A 35 5.14 7.97 -0.98
CA ASN A 35 3.98 8.70 -1.51
C ASN A 35 3.09 7.80 -2.37
N GLU A 36 3.67 6.94 -3.22
CA GLU A 36 2.91 5.98 -4.01
C GLU A 36 2.11 5.02 -3.11
N ARG A 37 2.73 4.54 -2.02
CA ARG A 37 2.04 3.69 -1.04
C ARG A 37 0.89 4.43 -0.36
N LEU A 38 1.10 5.69 0.01
CA LEU A 38 0.07 6.52 0.62
C LEU A 38 -1.13 6.73 -0.32
N LEU A 39 -0.87 7.07 -1.59
CA LEU A 39 -1.90 7.21 -2.61
C LEU A 39 -2.67 5.90 -2.83
N ALA A 40 -1.97 4.76 -2.93
CA ALA A 40 -2.61 3.46 -3.07
C ALA A 40 -3.49 3.12 -1.85
N ARG A 41 -3.05 3.46 -0.62
CA ARG A 41 -3.82 3.23 0.60
C ARG A 41 -5.08 4.10 0.66
N HIS A 42 -4.97 5.38 0.26
CA HIS A 42 -6.11 6.29 0.16
C HIS A 42 -7.11 5.79 -0.86
N LYS A 43 -6.65 5.45 -2.07
CA LYS A 43 -7.48 4.88 -3.13
C LYS A 43 -8.21 3.63 -2.67
N LEU A 44 -7.52 2.69 -2.04
CA LEU A 44 -8.15 1.49 -1.47
C LEU A 44 -9.26 1.83 -0.46
N THR A 45 -9.06 2.85 0.40
CA THR A 45 -10.09 3.29 1.35
C THR A 45 -11.35 3.76 0.63
N GLU A 46 -11.20 4.58 -0.40
CA GLU A 46 -12.32 5.12 -1.16
C GLU A 46 -13.04 4.02 -1.94
N THR A 47 -12.30 3.07 -2.50
CA THR A 47 -12.86 1.91 -3.19
C THR A 47 -13.60 0.97 -2.22
N GLU A 48 -13.07 0.73 -1.01
CA GLU A 48 -13.78 -0.02 0.04
C GLU A 48 -15.10 0.66 0.44
N LYS A 49 -15.09 1.99 0.62
CA LYS A 49 -16.32 2.76 0.90
C LYS A 49 -17.34 2.62 -0.24
N LYS A 50 -16.88 2.73 -1.49
CA LYS A 50 -17.72 2.57 -2.68
C LYS A 50 -18.35 1.18 -2.74
N LEU A 51 -17.60 0.11 -2.43
CA LEU A 51 -18.17 -1.24 -2.34
C LEU A 51 -19.23 -1.32 -1.22
N SER A 52 -18.96 -0.72 -0.05
CA SER A 52 -19.94 -0.66 1.05
C SER A 52 -21.23 0.03 0.62
N SER A 53 -21.13 1.15 -0.10
CA SER A 53 -22.30 1.85 -0.65
C SER A 53 -23.09 0.98 -1.62
N VAL A 54 -22.41 0.27 -2.53
CA VAL A 54 -23.07 -0.65 -3.48
C VAL A 54 -23.81 -1.78 -2.75
N ILE A 55 -23.17 -2.39 -1.74
CA ILE A 55 -23.79 -3.43 -0.91
C ILE A 55 -25.04 -2.88 -0.21
N PHE A 56 -24.95 -1.68 0.37
CA PHE A 56 -26.07 -1.03 1.03
C PHE A 56 -27.21 -0.72 0.06
N GLU A 57 -26.92 -0.16 -1.11
CA GLU A 57 -27.91 0.16 -2.15
C GLU A 57 -28.64 -1.10 -2.67
N GLN A 58 -27.93 -2.24 -2.77
CA GLN A 58 -28.51 -3.46 -3.33
C GLN A 58 -29.25 -4.34 -2.31
N ILE A 59 -28.82 -4.35 -1.05
CA ILE A 59 -29.29 -5.29 -0.01
C ILE A 59 -29.98 -4.57 1.16
N GLY A 60 -29.83 -3.25 1.28
CA GLY A 60 -30.38 -2.46 2.39
C GLY A 60 -29.59 -2.58 3.69
N SER A 61 -28.41 -3.22 3.69
CA SER A 61 -27.54 -3.34 4.87
C SER A 61 -26.08 -3.61 4.48
N ASP A 62 -25.14 -3.06 5.26
CA ASP A 62 -23.69 -3.27 5.14
C ASP A 62 -23.04 -3.82 6.41
N LYS A 63 -23.84 -4.29 7.38
CA LYS A 63 -23.38 -4.73 8.72
C LYS A 63 -22.31 -5.83 8.66
N ASN A 64 -22.32 -6.65 7.62
CA ASN A 64 -21.38 -7.76 7.42
C ASN A 64 -20.20 -7.40 6.49
N PHE A 65 -20.02 -6.13 6.12
CA PHE A 65 -18.90 -5.71 5.25
C PHE A 65 -17.54 -6.15 5.79
N GLY A 66 -17.34 -6.09 7.10
CA GLY A 66 -16.13 -6.58 7.75
C GLY A 66 -15.87 -8.07 7.51
N LEU A 67 -16.92 -8.90 7.48
CA LEU A 67 -16.83 -10.33 7.17
C LEU A 67 -16.54 -10.55 5.68
N ILE A 68 -17.21 -9.84 4.78
CA ILE A 68 -16.96 -9.92 3.33
C ILE A 68 -15.50 -9.59 3.03
N ARG A 69 -14.99 -8.48 3.59
CA ARG A 69 -13.58 -8.11 3.46
C ARG A 69 -12.63 -9.18 4.00
N SER A 70 -12.94 -9.79 5.14
CA SER A 70 -12.12 -10.86 5.72
C SER A 70 -12.14 -12.14 4.86
N LYS A 71 -13.27 -12.46 4.22
CA LYS A 71 -13.36 -13.55 3.23
C LYS A 71 -12.51 -13.25 1.99
N GLY A 72 -12.49 -12.00 1.53
CA GLY A 72 -11.59 -11.52 0.47
C GLY A 72 -10.12 -11.68 0.84
N ASP A 73 -9.74 -11.25 2.05
CA ASP A 73 -8.39 -11.46 2.58
C ASP A 73 -8.03 -12.96 2.63
N LYS A 74 -8.93 -13.83 3.10
CA LYS A 74 -8.71 -15.28 3.10
C LYS A 74 -8.51 -15.85 1.69
N ALA A 75 -9.25 -15.35 0.71
CA ALA A 75 -9.08 -15.72 -0.68
C ALA A 75 -7.75 -15.23 -1.27
N LEU A 76 -7.29 -14.04 -0.89
CA LEU A 76 -6.06 -13.43 -1.40
C LEU A 76 -4.79 -13.94 -0.72
N PHE A 77 -4.82 -14.20 0.59
CA PHE A 77 -3.66 -14.56 1.42
C PHE A 77 -3.64 -16.01 1.89
N GLY A 78 -4.78 -16.72 1.81
CA GLY A 78 -4.98 -18.00 2.50
C GLY A 78 -5.34 -17.84 3.99
N TYR A 79 -5.34 -16.61 4.51
CA TYR A 79 -5.58 -16.27 5.92
C TYR A 79 -6.59 -15.13 6.01
N THR A 80 -7.45 -15.18 7.00
CA THR A 80 -8.37 -14.09 7.36
C THR A 80 -7.60 -12.82 7.74
N THR A 81 -8.29 -11.67 7.77
CA THR A 81 -7.70 -10.41 8.20
C THR A 81 -7.05 -10.52 9.59
N GLN A 82 -7.70 -11.23 10.53
CA GLN A 82 -7.20 -11.37 11.90
C GLN A 82 -5.95 -12.26 11.98
N GLU A 83 -5.95 -13.39 11.27
CA GLU A 83 -4.78 -14.27 11.18
C GLU A 83 -3.58 -13.55 10.55
N MET A 84 -3.81 -12.76 9.50
CA MET A 84 -2.77 -11.92 8.90
C MET A 84 -2.24 -10.86 9.86
N LYS A 85 -3.11 -10.18 10.62
CA LYS A 85 -2.66 -9.22 11.64
C LYS A 85 -1.77 -9.89 12.68
N HIS A 86 -2.15 -11.07 13.17
CA HIS A 86 -1.34 -11.83 14.11
C HIS A 86 0.02 -12.22 13.52
N ARG A 87 0.02 -12.77 12.30
CA ARG A 87 1.25 -13.18 11.58
C ARG A 87 2.23 -12.03 11.37
N LEU A 88 1.72 -10.83 11.07
CA LEU A 88 2.53 -9.65 10.75
C LEU A 88 2.79 -8.73 11.96
N GLY A 89 2.32 -9.09 13.16
CA GLY A 89 2.47 -8.26 14.36
C GLY A 89 1.71 -6.92 14.29
N VAL A 90 0.63 -6.85 13.51
CA VAL A 90 -0.18 -5.63 13.35
C VAL A 90 -1.11 -5.46 14.56
N PRO A 91 -1.10 -4.29 15.23
CA PRO A 91 -2.00 -4.01 16.35
C PRO A 91 -3.47 -4.20 15.97
N SER A 92 -4.28 -4.77 16.87
CA SER A 92 -5.70 -5.04 16.64
C SER A 92 -6.49 -3.78 16.24
N SER A 93 -6.15 -2.64 16.84
CA SER A 93 -6.73 -1.31 16.60
C SER A 93 -6.39 -0.70 15.24
N ARG A 94 -5.44 -1.28 14.49
CA ARG A 94 -4.99 -0.76 13.20
C ARG A 94 -5.47 -1.64 12.04
N ALA A 95 -5.63 -1.06 10.86
CA ALA A 95 -6.02 -1.81 9.69
C ALA A 95 -4.82 -2.62 9.15
N LEU A 96 -5.07 -3.83 8.67
CA LEU A 96 -4.02 -4.66 8.04
C LEU A 96 -3.35 -3.92 6.87
N ALA A 97 -4.15 -3.25 6.04
CA ALA A 97 -3.68 -2.48 4.89
C ALA A 97 -2.72 -1.33 5.26
N ASP A 98 -2.70 -0.85 6.51
CA ASP A 98 -1.78 0.22 6.92
C ASP A 98 -0.31 -0.24 6.95
N PHE A 99 -0.06 -1.56 6.88
CA PHE A 99 1.26 -2.19 6.96
C PHE A 99 1.59 -3.05 5.73
N GLN A 100 0.77 -2.98 4.68
CA GLN A 100 0.96 -3.77 3.47
C GLN A 100 1.75 -2.96 2.42
N PRO A 101 2.61 -3.62 1.62
CA PRO A 101 3.29 -2.99 0.50
C PRO A 101 2.31 -2.55 -0.60
N THR A 102 2.72 -1.55 -1.38
CA THR A 102 1.93 -0.89 -2.43
C THR A 102 1.27 -1.89 -3.38
N ILE A 103 1.99 -2.95 -3.77
CA ILE A 103 1.47 -3.98 -4.69
C ILE A 103 0.25 -4.71 -4.12
N LEU A 104 0.22 -4.99 -2.81
CA LEU A 104 -0.93 -5.64 -2.17
C LEU A 104 -2.11 -4.69 -2.03
N LEU A 105 -1.85 -3.40 -1.79
CA LEU A 105 -2.90 -2.38 -1.76
C LEU A 105 -3.59 -2.28 -3.13
N LYS A 106 -2.80 -2.20 -4.21
CA LYS A 106 -3.32 -2.19 -5.58
C LYS A 106 -4.03 -3.48 -5.96
N ALA A 107 -3.52 -4.63 -5.51
CA ALA A 107 -4.16 -5.93 -5.74
C ALA A 107 -5.55 -6.02 -5.10
N LYS A 108 -5.67 -5.56 -3.83
CA LYS A 108 -6.98 -5.48 -3.15
C LYS A 108 -7.91 -4.49 -3.83
N ASP A 109 -7.41 -3.31 -4.15
CA ASP A 109 -8.18 -2.26 -4.84
C ASP A 109 -8.77 -2.80 -6.14
N PHE A 110 -7.96 -3.48 -6.95
CA PHE A 110 -8.41 -4.09 -8.19
C PHE A 110 -9.47 -5.19 -7.97
N ALA A 111 -9.26 -6.08 -6.99
CA ALA A 111 -10.27 -7.11 -6.67
C ALA A 111 -11.61 -6.50 -6.25
N ILE A 112 -11.57 -5.39 -5.50
CA ILE A 112 -12.77 -4.67 -5.07
C ILE A 112 -13.43 -3.95 -6.26
N GLU A 113 -12.69 -3.27 -7.13
CA GLU A 113 -13.26 -2.61 -8.32
C GLU A 113 -13.96 -3.62 -9.25
N ILE A 114 -13.39 -4.82 -9.46
CA ILE A 114 -14.07 -5.87 -10.23
C ILE A 114 -15.35 -6.32 -9.50
N THR A 115 -15.29 -6.47 -8.17
CA THR A 115 -16.47 -6.84 -7.37
C THR A 115 -17.57 -5.79 -7.53
N ILE A 116 -17.24 -4.50 -7.42
CA ILE A 116 -18.17 -3.39 -7.63
C ILE A 116 -18.79 -3.45 -9.03
N PHE A 117 -17.96 -3.62 -10.05
CA PHE A 117 -18.40 -3.69 -11.44
C PHE A 117 -19.37 -4.86 -11.65
N ASN A 118 -18.98 -6.07 -11.25
CA ASN A 118 -19.79 -7.27 -11.40
C ASN A 118 -21.06 -7.23 -10.56
N SER A 119 -21.02 -6.68 -9.34
CA SER A 119 -22.21 -6.53 -8.50
C SER A 119 -23.26 -5.67 -9.18
N LYS A 120 -22.87 -4.58 -9.84
CA LYS A 120 -23.79 -3.71 -10.58
C LYS A 120 -24.28 -4.34 -11.87
N GLU A 121 -23.37 -4.85 -12.69
CA GLU A 121 -23.71 -5.46 -13.99
C GLU A 121 -24.64 -6.68 -13.85
N LYS A 122 -24.42 -7.52 -12.85
CA LYS A 122 -25.22 -8.74 -12.60
C LYS A 122 -26.39 -8.51 -11.64
N ASP A 123 -26.59 -7.27 -11.21
CA ASP A 123 -27.60 -6.87 -10.22
C ASP A 123 -27.66 -7.80 -9.00
N LEU A 124 -26.53 -8.00 -8.32
CA LEU A 124 -26.45 -8.94 -7.19
C LEU A 124 -27.24 -8.42 -5.98
N ARG A 125 -28.40 -9.04 -5.68
CA ARG A 125 -29.34 -8.60 -4.62
C ARG A 125 -29.17 -9.27 -3.26
N PHE A 126 -28.16 -10.13 -3.09
CA PHE A 126 -27.95 -10.84 -1.82
C PHE A 126 -26.50 -10.76 -1.37
N GLU A 127 -26.30 -10.62 -0.06
CA GLU A 127 -24.97 -10.49 0.55
C GLU A 127 -24.05 -11.65 0.18
N GLN A 128 -24.59 -12.87 0.20
CA GLN A 128 -23.82 -14.07 -0.14
C GLN A 128 -23.33 -14.03 -1.59
N ALA A 129 -24.14 -13.52 -2.53
CA ALA A 129 -23.74 -13.40 -3.93
C ALA A 129 -22.58 -12.40 -4.12
N ILE A 130 -22.65 -11.23 -3.46
CA ILE A 130 -21.56 -10.25 -3.49
C ILE A 130 -20.31 -10.80 -2.79
N SER A 131 -20.49 -11.51 -1.67
CA SER A 131 -19.39 -12.17 -0.97
C SER A 131 -18.69 -13.22 -1.85
N ASP A 132 -19.44 -14.01 -2.61
CA ASP A 132 -18.89 -15.05 -3.48
C ASP A 132 -18.17 -14.44 -4.68
N GLU A 133 -18.75 -13.41 -5.29
CA GLU A 133 -18.10 -12.60 -6.32
C GLU A 133 -16.78 -12.01 -5.81
N HIS A 134 -16.79 -11.44 -4.60
CA HIS A 134 -15.58 -10.90 -3.97
C HIS A 134 -14.50 -11.96 -3.72
N ILE A 135 -14.89 -13.16 -3.28
CA ILE A 135 -13.97 -14.29 -3.09
C ILE A 135 -13.36 -14.73 -4.43
N ILE A 136 -14.18 -14.87 -5.48
CA ILE A 136 -13.74 -15.27 -6.82
C ILE A 136 -12.71 -14.27 -7.35
N ASN A 137 -13.01 -12.98 -7.24
CA ASN A 137 -12.11 -11.91 -7.71
C ASN A 137 -10.77 -11.92 -6.96
N ASN A 138 -10.78 -12.08 -5.65
CA ASN A 138 -9.55 -12.19 -4.86
C ASN A 138 -8.74 -13.46 -5.19
N ARG A 139 -9.40 -14.61 -5.44
CA ARG A 139 -8.70 -15.82 -5.90
C ARG A 139 -8.04 -15.62 -7.26
N SER A 140 -8.72 -14.94 -8.18
CA SER A 140 -8.16 -14.61 -9.51
C SER A 140 -6.94 -13.71 -9.39
N VAL A 141 -7.01 -12.66 -8.56
CA VAL A 141 -5.86 -11.79 -8.27
C VAL A 141 -4.71 -12.58 -7.61
N ARG A 142 -5.01 -13.45 -6.64
CA ARG A 142 -4.00 -14.34 -6.02
C ARG A 142 -3.32 -15.22 -7.06
N LYS A 143 -4.07 -15.86 -7.96
CA LYS A 143 -3.52 -16.72 -9.02
C LYS A 143 -2.54 -15.94 -9.90
N THR A 144 -2.88 -14.71 -10.28
CA THR A 144 -2.00 -13.82 -11.05
C THR A 144 -0.71 -13.53 -10.29
N LEU A 145 -0.79 -13.13 -9.01
CA LEU A 145 0.40 -12.85 -8.20
C LEU A 145 1.31 -14.09 -8.08
N LEU A 146 0.73 -15.25 -7.77
CA LEU A 146 1.48 -16.51 -7.63
C LEU A 146 2.17 -16.92 -8.93
N SER A 147 1.50 -16.77 -10.07
CA SER A 147 2.10 -17.07 -11.40
C SER A 147 3.32 -16.20 -11.74
N ARG A 148 3.49 -15.07 -11.05
CA ARG A 148 4.64 -14.17 -11.19
C ARG A 148 5.64 -14.30 -10.04
N GLY A 149 5.51 -15.34 -9.21
CA GLY A 149 6.39 -15.59 -8.07
C GLY A 149 6.13 -14.68 -6.86
N ILE A 150 5.03 -13.91 -6.87
CA ILE A 150 4.67 -13.00 -5.79
C ILE A 150 3.75 -13.75 -4.84
N ILE A 151 4.24 -14.09 -3.65
CA ILE A 151 3.48 -14.81 -2.63
C ILE A 151 2.91 -13.79 -1.63
N PRO A 152 1.61 -13.46 -1.68
CA PRO A 152 1.06 -12.31 -0.96
C PRO A 152 1.28 -12.32 0.55
N GLU A 153 1.17 -13.48 1.18
CA GLU A 153 1.33 -13.72 2.62
C GLU A 153 2.78 -13.75 3.11
N LYS A 154 3.75 -13.72 2.19
CA LYS A 154 5.20 -13.71 2.49
C LYS A 154 5.87 -12.38 2.18
N LEU A 155 5.14 -11.41 1.63
CA LEU A 155 5.71 -10.09 1.37
C LEU A 155 6.05 -9.38 2.68
N PRO A 156 7.12 -8.55 2.69
CA PRO A 156 7.58 -7.86 3.89
C PRO A 156 6.51 -6.90 4.41
N VAL A 157 6.51 -6.74 5.73
CA VAL A 157 5.68 -5.75 6.42
C VAL A 157 6.29 -4.38 6.23
N GLU A 158 5.46 -3.41 5.87
CA GLU A 158 5.86 -2.01 5.73
C GLU A 158 5.70 -1.23 7.02
N GLU A 159 6.40 -0.10 7.13
CA GLU A 159 6.13 0.87 8.19
C GLU A 159 4.67 1.31 8.14
N ASP A 160 4.08 1.48 9.32
CA ASP A 160 2.76 2.08 9.49
C ASP A 160 2.55 3.33 8.61
N ILE A 161 1.56 3.27 7.73
CA ILE A 161 1.27 4.34 6.77
C ILE A 161 1.01 5.70 7.44
N LYS A 162 0.47 5.74 8.66
CA LYS A 162 0.25 7.00 9.39
C LYS A 162 1.57 7.63 9.83
N LYS A 163 2.60 6.83 10.11
CA LYS A 163 3.94 7.35 10.41
C LYS A 163 4.56 7.91 9.14
N VAL A 164 4.42 7.22 8.01
CA VAL A 164 4.89 7.71 6.71
C VAL A 164 4.23 9.02 6.33
N GLU A 165 2.90 9.11 6.43
CA GLU A 165 2.16 10.34 6.15
C GLU A 165 2.65 11.53 6.99
N ARG A 166 2.94 11.30 8.28
CA ARG A 166 3.49 12.34 9.17
C ARG A 166 4.90 12.77 8.73
N LYS A 167 5.76 11.84 8.33
CA LYS A 167 7.12 12.14 7.83
C LYS A 167 7.04 13.01 6.58
N LEU A 168 6.26 12.58 5.58
CA LEU A 168 6.04 13.33 4.34
C LEU A 168 5.55 14.76 4.62
N LYS A 169 4.52 14.93 5.45
CA LYS A 169 4.00 16.24 5.86
C LYS A 169 5.04 17.11 6.58
N SER A 170 5.91 16.51 7.39
CA SER A 170 6.96 17.24 8.11
C SER A 170 8.08 17.70 7.18
N GLU A 171 8.41 16.89 6.18
CA GLU A 171 9.44 17.17 5.17
C GLU A 171 8.96 18.24 4.19
N ASP A 172 7.69 18.22 3.78
CA ASP A 172 7.07 19.28 2.98
C ASP A 172 7.20 20.64 3.68
N LYS A 173 6.91 20.68 4.99
CA LYS A 173 7.04 21.90 5.80
C LYS A 173 8.48 22.37 5.95
N LYS A 174 9.46 21.46 5.96
CA LYS A 174 10.88 21.80 6.03
C LYS A 174 11.41 22.30 4.69
N GLY A 175 11.01 21.69 3.57
CA GLY A 175 11.38 22.14 2.22
C GLY A 175 10.81 23.50 1.84
N LEU A 176 9.72 23.93 2.48
CA LEU A 176 9.15 25.29 2.34
C LEU A 176 9.87 26.35 3.18
N LYS A 177 10.72 25.96 4.15
CA LYS A 177 11.59 26.89 4.88
C LYS A 177 12.91 27.01 4.11
N LYS A 178 13.28 28.26 3.79
CA LYS A 178 14.42 28.68 2.95
C LYS A 178 15.67 27.79 3.12
N PRO A 179 16.45 27.56 2.05
CA PRO A 179 17.79 26.99 2.20
C PRO A 179 18.58 27.87 3.17
N GLU A 180 19.23 27.25 4.16
CA GLU A 180 20.25 27.93 4.95
C GLU A 180 21.25 28.52 3.97
N VAL A 181 21.42 29.84 4.06
CA VAL A 181 22.47 30.54 3.34
C VAL A 181 23.76 29.87 3.80
N LEU A 182 24.49 29.27 2.85
CA LEU A 182 25.86 28.83 3.10
C LEU A 182 26.65 30.11 3.34
N ASP A 183 26.96 30.40 4.60
CA ASP A 183 27.91 31.46 4.94
C ASP A 183 29.24 31.10 4.29
N ALA A 184 29.72 32.02 3.45
CA ALA A 184 30.97 31.94 2.69
C ALA A 184 32.18 32.26 3.57
#